data_AF-A0A443Q7M4-F1
#
_entry.id   AF-A0A443Q7M4-F1
#
_cell.length_a   1.000
_cell.length_b   1.000
_cell.length_c   1.000
_cell.angle_alpha   90.00
_cell.angle_beta   90.00
_cell.angle_gamma   90.00
#
_symmetry.space_group_name_H-M   'P 1'
#
loop_
_entity.id
_entity.type
_entity.pdbx_description
1 polymer ?
#
loop_
_entity_poly.entity_id
_entity_poly.type
_entity_poly.pdbx_seq_one_letter_code
_entity_poly.pdbx_strand_id
1 'polypeptide(L)'
;VDHLGHSHGRFHALMKEKLLEMDKVIEFLLKSIQNENERYLIVLTSDHGMKNNGGHGDNTPMEIETPLIFIDSKQLQSKYQKSNSERVDQLDIVNTISALLGLPFPRRSKGRIIESVLSSFGANADDHICKLYENAVHLFKLSTQIKQNDKEKKNTLKSYSKVINHLQPKLITSGLKPSLNFLYLGLSFMFFSLLFLLITFVTNSYINLLPTSQTCFITTVAYASIVFNAIAASATSFIFVESESWNFWAQTIVIVLFTNLMNSSGTKIDKNFLFHYLKRIPKL
;
A
#
# COMPACT_ATOMS: atom_id res chain seq x y z
N VAL A 1 31.93 -16.78 -13.30
CA VAL A 1 32.91 -16.47 -12.22
C VAL A 1 33.31 -17.77 -11.55
N ASP A 2 32.34 -18.54 -11.06
CA ASP A 2 32.55 -19.85 -10.44
C ASP A 2 33.50 -20.81 -11.19
N HIS A 3 33.21 -21.16 -12.45
CA HIS A 3 34.09 -22.03 -13.26
C HIS A 3 35.56 -21.58 -13.32
N LEU A 4 35.82 -20.28 -13.47
CA LEU A 4 37.18 -19.75 -13.48
C LEU A 4 37.82 -19.86 -12.11
N GLY A 5 37.02 -19.66 -11.06
CA GLY A 5 37.39 -19.86 -9.67
C GLY A 5 37.86 -21.28 -9.43
N HIS A 6 37.03 -22.28 -9.73
CA HIS A 6 37.40 -23.69 -9.63
C HIS A 6 38.64 -24.08 -10.44
N SER A 7 38.79 -23.53 -11.65
CA SER A 7 39.87 -23.94 -12.56
C SER A 7 41.23 -23.34 -12.19
N HIS A 8 41.26 -22.10 -11.68
CA HIS A 8 42.51 -21.34 -11.52
C HIS A 8 42.72 -20.74 -10.13
N GLY A 9 41.70 -20.77 -9.27
CA GLY A 9 41.72 -20.15 -7.94
C GLY A 9 41.36 -18.66 -7.95
N ARG A 10 41.13 -18.14 -6.75
CA ARG A 10 40.61 -16.78 -6.50
C ARG A 10 41.50 -15.66 -7.01
N PHE A 11 42.82 -15.83 -6.86
CA PHE A 11 43.80 -14.76 -7.11
C PHE A 11 44.44 -14.82 -8.49
N HIS A 12 43.94 -15.68 -9.38
CA HIS A 12 44.46 -15.79 -10.73
C HIS A 12 44.14 -14.53 -11.56
N ALA A 13 45.04 -14.15 -12.47
CA ALA A 13 44.87 -12.95 -13.31
C ALA A 13 43.54 -12.96 -14.10
N LEU A 14 43.15 -14.13 -14.62
CA LEU A 14 41.87 -14.33 -15.31
C LEU A 14 40.65 -14.05 -14.43
N MET A 15 40.74 -14.23 -13.11
CA MET A 15 39.63 -13.88 -12.21
C MET A 15 39.43 -12.36 -12.16
N LYS A 16 40.52 -11.59 -12.10
CA LYS A 16 40.45 -10.13 -12.15
C LYS A 16 39.82 -9.65 -13.46
N GLU A 17 40.25 -10.21 -14.59
CA GLU A 17 39.66 -9.89 -15.90
C GLU A 17 38.18 -10.23 -15.95
N LYS A 18 37.78 -11.39 -15.41
CA LYS A 18 36.37 -11.77 -15.37
C LYS A 18 35.53 -10.84 -14.49
N LEU A 19 36.05 -10.40 -13.35
CA LEU A 19 35.34 -9.46 -12.48
C LEU A 19 35.18 -8.08 -13.15
N LEU A 20 36.18 -7.62 -13.90
CA LEU A 20 36.07 -6.40 -14.73
C LEU A 20 35.05 -6.56 -15.86
N GLU A 21 34.92 -7.76 -16.43
CA GLU A 21 33.86 -8.07 -17.38
C GLU A 21 32.47 -7.98 -16.72
N MET A 22 32.29 -8.54 -15.52
CA MET A 22 31.00 -8.47 -14.80
C MET A 22 30.64 -7.04 -14.38
N ASP A 23 31.61 -6.23 -14.01
CA ASP A 23 31.42 -4.80 -13.75
C ASP A 23 30.84 -4.07 -14.97
N LYS A 24 31.39 -4.32 -16.17
CA LYS A 24 30.87 -3.77 -17.44
C LYS A 24 29.46 -4.27 -17.77
N VAL A 25 29.12 -5.51 -17.42
CA VAL A 25 27.75 -6.04 -17.61
C VAL A 25 26.76 -5.27 -16.73
N ILE A 26 27.11 -5.02 -15.47
CA ILE A 26 26.27 -4.24 -14.55
C ILE A 26 26.14 -2.79 -15.05
N GLU A 27 27.23 -2.18 -15.51
CA GLU A 27 27.22 -0.85 -16.11
C GLU A 27 26.28 -0.78 -17.33
N PHE A 28 26.35 -1.78 -18.22
CA PHE A 28 25.47 -1.88 -19.38
C PHE A 28 23.99 -1.98 -18.99
N LEU A 29 23.66 -2.82 -18.00
CA LEU A 29 22.29 -2.96 -17.49
C LEU A 29 21.76 -1.64 -16.93
N LEU A 30 22.57 -0.96 -16.10
CA LEU A 30 22.20 0.33 -15.51
C LEU A 30 21.96 1.40 -16.57
N LYS A 31 22.85 1.52 -17.56
CA LYS A 31 22.68 2.47 -18.68
C LYS A 31 21.43 2.19 -19.50
N SER A 32 21.10 0.91 -19.69
CA SER A 32 19.94 0.50 -20.49
C SER A 32 18.61 0.90 -19.84
N ILE A 33 18.55 1.01 -18.52
CA ILE A 33 17.33 1.38 -17.79
C ILE A 33 17.34 2.83 -17.26
N GLN A 34 18.46 3.55 -17.37
CA GLN A 34 18.64 4.87 -16.77
C GLN A 34 17.66 5.92 -17.32
N ASN A 35 17.35 5.86 -18.62
CA ASN A 35 16.48 6.82 -19.30
C ASN A 35 15.01 6.39 -19.33
N GLU A 36 14.68 5.22 -18.79
CA GLU A 36 13.31 4.76 -18.70
C GLU A 36 12.55 5.57 -17.66
N ASN A 37 11.25 5.79 -17.88
CA ASN A 37 10.43 6.54 -16.91
C ASN A 37 10.16 5.73 -15.63
N GLU A 38 10.18 4.41 -15.73
CA GLU A 38 9.96 3.49 -14.62
C GLU A 38 11.10 3.54 -13.58
N ARG A 39 10.78 3.19 -12.33
CA ARG A 39 11.76 3.02 -11.25
C ARG A 39 12.04 1.53 -11.05
N TYR A 40 13.29 1.14 -11.25
CA TYR A 40 13.77 -0.21 -11.05
C TYR A 40 14.59 -0.34 -9.77
N LEU A 41 14.45 -1.49 -9.12
CA LEU A 41 15.33 -1.99 -8.07
C LEU A 41 16.23 -3.07 -8.66
N ILE A 42 17.54 -2.91 -8.51
CA ILE A 42 18.52 -3.97 -8.81
C ILE A 42 19.09 -4.50 -7.51
N VAL A 43 19.07 -5.82 -7.36
CA VAL A 43 19.67 -6.52 -6.21
C VAL A 43 20.77 -7.41 -6.74
N LEU A 44 22.00 -7.14 -6.31
CA LEU A 44 23.19 -7.91 -6.67
C LEU A 44 23.69 -8.67 -5.45
N THR A 45 23.82 -9.99 -5.58
CA THR A 45 24.40 -10.86 -4.56
C THR A 45 25.17 -12.01 -5.21
N SER A 46 25.90 -12.76 -4.40
CA SER A 46 26.40 -14.10 -4.76
C SER A 46 25.60 -15.16 -4.01
N ASP A 47 25.49 -16.35 -4.58
CA ASP A 47 24.95 -17.54 -3.91
C ASP A 47 25.92 -18.07 -2.85
N HIS A 48 27.22 -18.05 -3.16
CA HIS A 48 28.30 -18.36 -2.23
C HIS A 48 29.56 -17.54 -2.50
N GLY A 49 30.48 -17.57 -1.55
CA GLY A 49 31.86 -17.10 -1.69
C GLY A 49 32.78 -18.23 -2.19
N MET A 50 34.09 -18.08 -1.98
CA MET A 50 35.08 -19.03 -2.50
C MET A 50 36.40 -18.98 -1.72
N LYS A 51 37.03 -20.14 -1.54
CA LYS A 51 38.38 -20.29 -0.99
C LYS A 51 39.44 -19.80 -1.96
N ASN A 52 40.66 -19.61 -1.46
CA ASN A 52 41.80 -19.17 -2.27
C ASN A 52 42.10 -20.11 -3.45
N ASN A 53 41.95 -21.42 -3.26
CA ASN A 53 42.18 -22.44 -4.28
C ASN A 53 41.01 -22.61 -5.26
N GLY A 54 39.92 -21.85 -5.12
CA GLY A 54 38.76 -21.96 -5.99
C GLY A 54 37.67 -22.90 -5.51
N GLY A 55 37.86 -23.62 -4.41
CA GLY A 55 36.83 -24.49 -3.84
C GLY A 55 35.75 -23.70 -3.08
N HIS A 56 34.58 -24.31 -2.92
CA HIS A 56 33.51 -23.84 -2.05
C HIS A 56 32.71 -25.06 -1.52
N GLY A 57 31.70 -24.84 -0.68
CA GLY A 57 30.80 -25.88 -0.15
C GLY A 57 31.01 -26.22 1.33
N ASP A 58 32.01 -25.62 1.97
CA ASP A 58 32.16 -25.64 3.43
C ASP A 58 31.56 -24.37 4.07
N ASN A 59 31.60 -24.28 5.40
CA ASN A 59 31.07 -23.15 6.18
C ASN A 59 32.14 -22.12 6.57
N THR A 60 33.22 -21.98 5.78
CA THR A 60 34.24 -20.98 6.13
C THR A 60 33.73 -19.55 5.84
N PRO A 61 34.21 -18.52 6.56
CA PRO A 61 33.81 -17.14 6.30
C PRO A 61 33.97 -16.72 4.84
N MET A 62 35.04 -17.16 4.17
CA MET A 62 35.27 -16.83 2.75
C MET A 62 34.25 -17.45 1.79
N GLU A 63 33.56 -18.52 2.20
CA GLU A 63 32.57 -19.24 1.41
C GLU A 63 31.13 -18.80 1.70
N ILE A 64 30.86 -18.28 2.89
CA ILE A 64 29.51 -17.83 3.27
C ILE A 64 29.34 -16.31 3.18
N GLU A 65 30.43 -15.54 3.27
CA GLU A 65 30.37 -14.10 3.10
C GLU A 65 30.24 -13.74 1.63
N THR A 66 29.10 -13.16 1.29
CA THR A 66 28.78 -12.73 -0.07
C THR A 66 28.44 -11.24 -0.07
N PRO A 67 28.77 -10.51 -1.14
CA PRO A 67 28.34 -9.13 -1.28
C PRO A 67 26.82 -9.10 -1.43
N LEU A 68 26.18 -8.07 -0.89
CA LEU A 68 24.78 -7.76 -1.13
C LEU A 68 24.65 -6.26 -1.38
N ILE A 69 24.12 -5.90 -2.55
CA ILE A 69 24.01 -4.51 -2.99
C ILE A 69 22.59 -4.28 -3.50
N PHE A 70 21.95 -3.24 -3.01
CA PHE A 70 20.67 -2.73 -3.51
C PHE A 70 20.93 -1.42 -4.24
N ILE A 71 20.40 -1.30 -5.46
CA ILE A 71 20.57 -0.13 -6.32
C ILE A 71 19.18 0.37 -6.74
N ASP A 72 18.92 1.64 -6.46
CA ASP A 72 17.77 2.37 -7.00
C ASP A 72 18.18 3.08 -8.28
N SER A 73 17.58 2.68 -9.41
CA SER A 73 17.81 3.30 -10.72
C SER A 73 17.58 4.81 -10.76
N LYS A 74 16.76 5.37 -9.86
CA LYS A 74 16.49 6.82 -9.79
C LYS A 74 17.41 7.58 -8.84
N GLN A 75 18.22 6.90 -8.03
CA GLN A 75 19.15 7.51 -7.08
C GLN A 75 20.63 7.22 -7.40
N LEU A 76 20.96 6.90 -8.65
CA LEU A 76 22.33 6.58 -9.07
C LEU A 76 23.34 7.72 -8.83
N GLN A 77 22.87 8.97 -8.75
CA GLN A 77 23.70 10.15 -8.44
C GLN A 77 23.85 10.42 -6.95
N SER A 78 23.10 9.72 -6.09
CA SER A 78 23.29 9.80 -4.65
C SER A 78 24.69 9.25 -4.31
N LYS A 79 25.41 9.94 -3.41
CA LYS A 79 26.71 9.44 -2.96
C LYS A 79 26.49 8.05 -2.40
N TYR A 80 27.27 7.06 -2.88
CA TYR A 80 27.32 5.73 -2.31
C TYR A 80 27.49 5.85 -0.78
N GLN A 81 26.41 5.67 -0.05
CA GLN A 81 26.46 5.55 1.38
C GLN A 81 26.83 4.10 1.64
N LYS A 82 28.12 3.88 1.90
CA LYS A 82 28.56 2.61 2.44
C LYS A 82 27.80 2.41 3.75
N SER A 83 26.78 1.57 3.73
CA SER A 83 26.13 1.14 4.97
C SER A 83 27.23 0.59 5.88
N ASN A 84 27.24 1.03 7.14
CA ASN A 84 28.22 0.62 8.13
C ASN A 84 28.20 -0.91 8.26
N SER A 85 29.12 -1.61 7.59
CA SER A 85 29.46 -3.04 7.77
C SER A 85 28.31 -3.92 8.30
N GLU A 86 27.11 -3.78 7.73
CA GLU A 86 25.94 -4.49 8.23
C GLU A 86 26.03 -5.92 7.69
N ARG A 87 26.22 -6.89 8.59
CA ARG A 87 26.14 -8.30 8.24
C ARG A 87 24.69 -8.72 8.34
N VAL A 88 24.17 -9.24 7.24
CA VAL A 88 22.79 -9.74 7.11
C VAL A 88 22.81 -11.17 6.60
N ASP A 89 21.72 -11.90 6.80
CA ASP A 89 21.57 -13.23 6.25
C ASP A 89 21.01 -13.14 4.83
N GLN A 90 21.43 -14.01 3.90
CA GLN A 90 20.84 -14.07 2.55
C GLN A 90 19.32 -14.34 2.60
N LEU A 91 18.83 -14.98 3.66
CA LEU A 91 17.40 -15.19 3.90
C LEU A 91 16.61 -13.87 4.00
N ASP A 92 17.27 -12.78 4.39
CA ASP A 92 16.68 -11.46 4.62
C ASP A 92 16.34 -10.74 3.30
N ILE A 93 16.99 -11.14 2.20
CA ILE A 93 16.81 -10.54 0.86
C ILE A 93 15.33 -10.63 0.45
N VAL A 94 14.73 -11.81 0.61
CA VAL A 94 13.37 -12.09 0.12
C VAL A 94 12.34 -11.19 0.82
N ASN A 95 12.39 -11.11 2.15
CA ASN A 95 11.41 -10.32 2.89
C ASN A 95 11.65 -8.81 2.71
N THR A 96 12.91 -8.40 2.50
CA THR A 96 13.23 -7.01 2.17
C THR A 96 12.65 -6.63 0.81
N ILE A 97 12.83 -7.45 -0.23
CA ILE A 97 12.24 -7.20 -1.56
C ILE A 97 10.71 -7.19 -1.51
N SER A 98 10.09 -8.15 -0.80
CA SER A 98 8.63 -8.16 -0.62
C SER A 98 8.13 -6.88 0.03
N ALA A 99 8.82 -6.37 1.06
CA ALA A 99 8.45 -5.12 1.71
C ALA A 99 8.56 -3.92 0.75
N LEU A 100 9.65 -3.81 -0.02
CA LEU A 100 9.86 -2.73 -0.99
C LEU A 100 8.81 -2.73 -2.12
N LEU A 101 8.37 -3.91 -2.55
CA LEU A 101 7.38 -4.07 -3.62
C LEU A 101 5.93 -4.01 -3.10
N GLY A 102 5.71 -3.89 -1.79
CA GLY A 102 4.38 -3.95 -1.19
C GLY A 102 3.70 -5.33 -1.31
N LEU A 103 4.49 -6.39 -1.52
CA LEU A 103 4.00 -7.77 -1.69
C LEU A 103 3.93 -8.52 -0.35
N PRO A 104 3.03 -9.51 -0.22
CA PRO A 104 3.03 -10.38 0.95
C PRO A 104 4.32 -11.19 1.05
N PHE A 105 4.79 -11.45 2.28
CA PHE A 105 5.96 -12.29 2.51
C PHE A 105 5.71 -13.74 2.07
N PRO A 106 6.65 -14.40 1.36
CA PRO A 106 6.49 -15.79 0.98
C PRO A 106 6.27 -16.68 2.20
N ARG A 107 5.32 -17.61 2.09
CA ARG A 107 4.77 -18.39 3.22
C ARG A 107 5.82 -19.06 4.10
N ARG A 108 6.96 -19.47 3.54
CA ARG A 108 8.05 -20.18 4.25
C ARG A 108 9.30 -19.32 4.47
N SER A 109 9.27 -18.04 4.08
CA SER A 109 10.42 -17.15 4.24
C SER A 109 10.66 -16.85 5.71
N LYS A 110 11.90 -17.03 6.17
CA LYS A 110 12.32 -16.81 7.56
C LYS A 110 13.16 -15.55 7.74
N GLY A 111 13.36 -14.77 6.67
CA GLY A 111 14.17 -13.57 6.70
C GLY A 111 13.57 -12.45 7.53
N ARG A 112 14.43 -11.63 8.12
CA ARG A 112 14.05 -10.30 8.62
C ARG A 112 14.12 -9.29 7.49
N ILE A 113 13.44 -8.15 7.66
CA ILE A 113 13.67 -6.99 6.78
C ILE A 113 15.03 -6.37 7.13
N ILE A 114 15.78 -6.00 6.10
CA ILE A 114 16.99 -5.18 6.23
C ILE A 114 16.58 -3.71 6.35
N GLU A 115 16.59 -3.20 7.59
CA GLU A 115 16.06 -1.87 7.94
C GLU A 115 16.81 -0.73 7.23
N SER A 116 18.12 -0.87 7.03
CA SER A 116 18.94 0.14 6.32
C SER A 116 18.52 0.29 4.86
N VAL A 117 18.19 -0.83 4.20
CA VAL A 117 17.66 -0.85 2.83
C VAL A 117 16.26 -0.24 2.83
N LEU A 118 15.35 -0.69 3.71
CA LEU A 118 13.99 -0.16 3.73
C LEU A 118 13.95 1.37 3.96
N SER A 119 14.83 1.88 4.82
CA SER A 119 14.98 3.32 5.08
C SER A 119 15.50 4.09 3.86
N SER A 120 16.42 3.50 3.11
CA SER A 120 17.07 4.16 1.97
C SER A 120 16.14 4.34 0.77
N PHE A 121 15.12 3.49 0.63
CA PHE A 121 14.20 3.52 -0.52
C PHE A 121 12.99 4.46 -0.33
N GLY A 122 12.96 5.22 0.77
CA GLY A 122 12.06 6.36 0.95
C GLY A 122 10.63 6.00 1.37
N ALA A 123 10.42 4.86 2.03
CA ALA A 123 9.13 4.57 2.64
C ALA A 123 8.80 5.65 3.70
N ASN A 124 7.56 6.14 3.70
CA ASN A 124 7.08 7.04 4.76
C ASN A 124 7.32 6.38 6.14
N ALA A 125 7.65 7.17 7.16
CA ALA A 125 7.98 6.62 8.49
C ALA A 125 6.88 5.69 9.05
N ASP A 126 5.61 6.01 8.78
CA ASP A 126 4.46 5.18 9.16
C ASP A 126 4.43 3.84 8.38
N ASP A 127 4.75 3.86 7.08
CA ASP A 127 4.81 2.65 6.24
C ASP A 127 5.99 1.74 6.65
N HIS A 128 7.12 2.33 7.01
CA HIS A 128 8.27 1.60 7.52
C HIS A 128 7.91 0.78 8.78
N ILE A 129 7.27 1.41 9.77
CA ILE A 129 6.85 0.71 11.00
C ILE A 129 5.85 -0.40 10.68
N CYS A 130 4.90 -0.15 9.78
CA CYS A 130 3.95 -1.16 9.34
C CYS A 130 4.64 -2.39 8.72
N LYS A 131 5.62 -2.20 7.82
CA LYS A 131 6.34 -3.32 7.20
C LYS A 131 7.16 -4.13 8.20
N LEU A 132 7.81 -3.47 9.16
CA LEU A 132 8.52 -4.18 10.23
C LEU A 132 7.55 -4.97 11.12
N TYR A 133 6.39 -4.40 11.43
CA TYR A 133 5.35 -5.10 12.19
C TYR A 133 4.80 -6.31 11.43
N GLU A 134 4.48 -6.16 10.14
CA GLU A 134 4.01 -7.27 9.28
C GLU A 134 5.05 -8.40 9.25
N ASN A 135 6.35 -8.06 9.11
CA ASN A 135 7.43 -9.05 9.10
C ASN A 135 7.55 -9.77 10.45
N ALA A 136 7.48 -9.04 11.56
CA ALA A 136 7.49 -9.63 12.89
C ALA A 136 6.32 -10.60 13.10
N VAL A 137 5.09 -10.22 12.69
CA VAL A 137 3.91 -11.09 12.77
C VAL A 137 4.06 -12.32 11.88
N HIS A 138 4.62 -12.16 10.68
CA HIS A 138 4.91 -13.28 9.77
C HIS A 138 5.87 -14.30 10.38
N LEU A 139 7.01 -13.84 10.91
CA LEU A 139 8.00 -14.69 11.57
C LEU A 139 7.44 -15.35 12.85
N PHE A 140 6.60 -14.63 13.59
CA PHE A 140 5.88 -15.18 14.73
C PHE A 140 4.98 -16.35 14.33
N LYS A 141 4.12 -16.16 13.32
CA LYS A 141 3.22 -17.22 12.81
C LYS A 141 4.03 -18.45 12.39
N LEU A 142 5.14 -18.26 11.70
CA LEU A 142 6.05 -19.36 11.35
C LEU A 142 6.62 -20.08 12.57
N SER A 143 7.08 -19.35 13.58
CA SER A 143 7.64 -19.93 14.81
C SER A 143 6.65 -20.84 15.53
N THR A 144 5.37 -20.47 15.55
CA THR A 144 4.32 -21.25 16.24
C THR A 144 3.96 -22.57 15.53
N GLN A 145 4.30 -22.70 14.25
CA GLN A 145 4.09 -23.93 13.47
C GLN A 145 5.19 -24.97 13.68
N ILE A 146 6.32 -24.58 14.28
CA ILE A 146 7.43 -25.49 14.56
C ILE A 146 7.07 -26.30 15.81
N LYS A 147 7.27 -27.63 15.75
CA LYS A 147 7.22 -28.51 16.93
C LYS A 147 8.40 -28.19 17.85
N GLN A 148 8.27 -27.15 18.66
CA GLN A 148 9.23 -26.77 19.70
C GLN A 148 8.79 -27.33 21.06
N ASN A 149 9.75 -27.46 21.98
CA ASN A 149 9.45 -27.73 23.38
C ASN A 149 8.62 -26.57 23.99
N ASP A 150 7.77 -26.87 24.98
CA ASP A 150 6.82 -25.90 25.54
C ASP A 150 7.49 -24.68 26.17
N LYS A 151 8.72 -24.84 26.70
CA LYS A 151 9.47 -23.77 27.36
C LYS A 151 10.00 -22.73 26.36
N GLU A 152 10.59 -23.17 25.26
CA GLU A 152 11.12 -22.32 24.20
C GLU A 152 10.01 -21.60 23.43
N LYS A 153 8.91 -22.31 23.17
CA LYS A 153 7.68 -21.70 22.64
C LYS A 153 7.16 -20.59 23.56
N LYS A 154 7.04 -20.85 24.87
CA LYS A 154 6.57 -19.87 25.87
C LYS A 154 7.48 -18.64 25.96
N ASN A 155 8.80 -18.82 25.92
CA ASN A 155 9.76 -17.71 25.91
C ASN A 155 9.64 -16.86 24.64
N THR A 156 9.53 -17.51 23.48
CA THR A 156 9.33 -16.83 22.20
C THR A 156 8.04 -16.00 22.22
N LEU A 157 6.91 -16.62 22.63
CA LEU A 157 5.62 -15.93 22.77
C LEU A 157 5.71 -14.69 23.68
N LYS A 158 6.44 -14.78 24.80
CA LYS A 158 6.63 -13.68 25.73
C LYS A 158 7.42 -12.51 25.10
N SER A 159 8.46 -12.81 24.33
CA SER A 159 9.24 -11.80 23.60
C SER A 159 8.39 -11.06 22.55
N TYR A 160 7.61 -11.80 21.76
CA TYR A 160 6.72 -11.20 20.76
C TYR A 160 5.59 -10.39 21.40
N SER A 161 4.98 -10.87 22.48
CA SER A 161 3.98 -10.11 23.23
C SER A 161 4.53 -8.77 23.73
N LYS A 162 5.79 -8.73 24.18
CA LYS A 162 6.45 -7.47 24.60
C LYS A 162 6.59 -6.48 23.44
N VAL A 163 6.97 -6.95 22.25
CA VAL A 163 7.09 -6.11 21.04
C VAL A 163 5.72 -5.60 20.60
N ILE A 164 4.71 -6.47 20.55
CA ILE A 164 3.34 -6.10 20.18
C ILE A 164 2.79 -5.04 21.14
N ASN A 165 2.94 -5.24 22.46
CA ASN A 165 2.47 -4.27 23.47
C ASN A 165 3.18 -2.91 23.36
N HIS A 166 4.42 -2.88 22.88
CA HIS A 166 5.14 -1.63 22.65
C HIS A 166 4.72 -0.92 21.35
N LEU A 167 4.41 -1.68 20.29
CA LEU A 167 4.05 -1.14 18.98
C LEU A 167 2.56 -0.78 18.87
N GLN A 168 1.68 -1.52 19.53
CA GLN A 168 0.23 -1.31 19.48
C GLN A 168 -0.21 0.16 19.74
N PRO A 169 0.25 0.86 20.80
CA PRO A 169 -0.15 2.25 21.00
C PRO A 169 0.32 3.17 19.87
N LYS A 170 1.52 2.94 19.32
CA LYS A 170 2.07 3.73 18.20
C LYS A 170 1.34 3.48 16.88
N LEU A 171 0.90 2.24 16.64
CA LEU A 171 0.08 1.85 15.49
C LEU A 171 -1.34 2.44 15.57
N ILE A 172 -1.94 2.43 16.76
CA ILE A 172 -3.23 3.07 16.99
C ILE A 172 -3.13 4.57 16.70
N THR A 173 -2.09 5.26 17.17
CA THR A 173 -1.94 6.70 16.93
C THR A 173 -1.59 7.07 15.48
N SER A 174 -0.92 6.19 14.73
CA SER A 174 -0.59 6.42 13.31
C SER A 174 -1.77 6.08 12.38
N GLY A 175 -2.47 4.97 12.64
CA GLY A 175 -3.71 4.60 11.94
C GLY A 175 -4.89 5.53 12.25
N LEU A 176 -4.81 6.29 13.35
CA LEU A 176 -5.73 7.38 13.70
C LEU A 176 -5.36 8.74 13.08
N LYS A 177 -4.61 8.76 11.97
CA LYS A 177 -4.84 9.79 10.95
C LYS A 177 -5.90 9.27 9.97
N PRO A 178 -7.21 9.13 10.33
CA PRO A 178 -8.21 9.26 9.29
C PRO A 178 -7.91 10.59 8.63
N SER A 179 -8.16 10.66 7.34
CA SER A 179 -8.01 11.88 6.58
C SER A 179 -9.05 12.88 7.11
N LEU A 180 -8.74 13.52 8.25
CA LEU A 180 -9.58 14.41 9.03
C LEU A 180 -10.12 15.50 8.12
N ASN A 181 -9.32 15.92 7.15
CA ASN A 181 -9.70 16.82 6.08
C ASN A 181 -10.92 16.33 5.29
N PHE A 182 -10.99 15.05 4.92
CA PHE A 182 -12.16 14.48 4.22
C PHE A 182 -13.35 14.28 5.16
N LEU A 183 -13.11 13.95 6.43
CA LEU A 183 -14.18 13.92 7.43
C LEU A 183 -14.81 15.30 7.63
N TYR A 184 -13.99 16.34 7.80
CA TYR A 184 -14.44 17.73 7.90
C TYR A 184 -15.11 18.22 6.60
N LEU A 185 -14.60 17.80 5.44
CA LEU A 185 -15.21 18.09 4.15
C LEU A 185 -16.61 17.45 4.03
N GLY A 186 -16.75 16.19 4.44
CA GLY A 186 -18.05 15.50 4.51
C GLY A 186 -19.03 16.16 5.47
N LEU A 187 -18.58 16.51 6.68
CA LEU A 187 -19.38 17.25 7.66
C LEU A 187 -19.82 18.64 7.14
N SER A 188 -18.94 19.32 6.39
CA SER A 188 -19.22 20.62 5.77
C SER A 188 -20.32 20.49 4.70
N PHE A 189 -20.21 19.52 3.79
CA PHE A 189 -21.26 19.25 2.80
C PHE A 189 -22.61 18.90 3.45
N MET A 190 -22.59 18.11 4.52
CA MET A 190 -23.79 17.76 5.28
C MET A 190 -24.45 19.02 5.89
N PHE A 191 -23.65 19.90 6.51
CA PHE A 191 -24.13 21.17 7.07
C PHE A 191 -24.77 22.08 6.00
N PHE A 192 -24.10 22.29 4.86
CA PHE A 192 -24.63 23.13 3.79
C PHE A 192 -25.90 22.54 3.16
N SER A 193 -25.99 21.21 3.03
CA SER A 193 -27.19 20.55 2.53
C SER A 193 -28.41 20.72 3.45
N LEU A 194 -28.22 20.61 4.77
CA LEU A 194 -29.25 20.88 5.77
C LEU A 194 -29.69 22.34 5.77
N LEU A 195 -28.74 23.27 5.64
CA LEU A 195 -29.02 24.70 5.57
C LEU A 195 -29.83 25.06 4.33
N PHE A 196 -29.47 24.51 3.15
CA PHE A 196 -30.22 24.71 1.91
C PHE A 196 -31.67 24.20 2.02
N LEU A 197 -31.85 23.05 2.66
CA LEU A 197 -33.16 22.46 2.94
C LEU A 197 -34.01 23.34 3.85
N LEU A 198 -33.42 23.85 4.93
CA LEU A 198 -34.07 24.76 5.86
C LEU A 198 -34.51 26.05 5.16
N ILE A 199 -33.62 26.66 4.37
CA ILE A 199 -33.93 27.85 3.59
C ILE A 199 -35.10 27.58 2.64
N THR A 200 -35.03 26.50 1.87
CA THR A 200 -36.10 26.12 0.92
C THR A 200 -37.44 25.91 1.63
N PHE A 201 -37.44 25.25 2.79
CA PHE A 201 -38.64 25.04 3.60
C PHE A 201 -39.23 26.36 4.13
N VAL A 202 -38.38 27.24 4.67
CA VAL A 202 -38.82 28.55 5.19
C VAL A 202 -39.32 29.45 4.06
N THR A 203 -38.58 29.55 2.96
CA THR A 203 -38.98 30.36 1.80
C THR A 203 -40.29 29.86 1.21
N ASN A 204 -40.49 28.55 1.10
CA ASN A 204 -41.76 28.02 0.59
C ASN A 204 -42.92 28.22 1.57
N SER A 205 -42.69 28.10 2.87
CA SER A 205 -43.70 28.36 3.90
C SER A 205 -44.15 29.82 3.91
N TYR A 206 -43.28 30.74 3.50
CA TYR A 206 -43.55 32.18 3.50
C TYR A 206 -44.16 32.67 2.17
N ILE A 207 -43.74 32.11 1.03
CA ILE A 207 -44.09 32.64 -0.30
C ILE A 207 -45.11 31.74 -1.04
N ASN A 208 -45.44 30.54 -0.54
CA ASN A 208 -46.29 29.55 -1.23
C ASN A 208 -45.86 29.31 -2.69
N LEU A 209 -44.54 29.30 -2.94
CA LEU A 209 -43.94 29.20 -4.27
C LEU A 209 -44.23 27.84 -4.95
N LEU A 210 -44.42 26.79 -4.14
CA LEU A 210 -44.84 25.45 -4.54
C LEU A 210 -46.09 25.01 -3.76
N PRO A 211 -46.99 24.22 -4.39
CA PRO A 211 -48.12 23.58 -3.72
C PRO A 211 -47.64 22.75 -2.52
N THR A 212 -48.38 22.79 -1.41
CA THR A 212 -48.04 22.17 -0.11
C THR A 212 -47.66 20.68 -0.21
N SER A 213 -48.23 19.96 -1.20
CA SER A 213 -47.90 18.56 -1.50
C SER A 213 -46.53 18.37 -2.16
N GLN A 214 -46.13 19.27 -3.05
CA GLN A 214 -44.82 19.23 -3.72
C GLN A 214 -43.69 19.65 -2.76
N THR A 215 -43.94 20.61 -1.87
CA THR A 215 -42.96 21.04 -0.87
C THR A 215 -42.67 19.95 0.14
N CYS A 216 -43.71 19.32 0.68
CA CYS A 216 -43.56 18.20 1.60
C CYS A 216 -42.73 17.09 0.95
N PHE A 217 -43.03 16.75 -0.30
CA PHE A 217 -42.30 15.72 -1.06
C PHE A 217 -40.83 16.06 -1.33
N ILE A 218 -40.51 17.28 -1.79
CA ILE A 218 -39.11 17.71 -2.03
C ILE A 218 -38.33 17.69 -0.73
N THR A 219 -38.93 18.14 0.38
CA THR A 219 -38.27 18.10 1.68
C THR A 219 -38.02 16.67 2.17
N THR A 220 -38.94 15.74 1.95
CA THR A 220 -38.75 14.31 2.30
C THR A 220 -37.63 13.66 1.47
N VAL A 221 -37.58 13.93 0.16
CA VAL A 221 -36.54 13.37 -0.74
C VAL A 221 -35.16 13.92 -0.40
N ALA A 222 -35.05 15.22 -0.11
CA ALA A 222 -33.79 15.82 0.29
C ALA A 222 -33.34 15.33 1.68
N TYR A 223 -34.25 15.15 2.64
CA TYR A 223 -33.94 14.60 3.96
C TYR A 223 -33.47 13.14 3.87
N ALA A 224 -34.15 12.32 3.06
CA ALA A 224 -33.74 10.95 2.78
C ALA A 224 -32.35 10.88 2.13
N SER A 225 -32.04 11.80 1.21
CA SER A 225 -30.74 11.88 0.54
C SER A 225 -29.60 12.30 1.50
N ILE A 226 -29.87 13.18 2.47
CA ILE A 226 -28.91 13.58 3.50
C ILE A 226 -28.67 12.45 4.50
N VAL A 227 -29.74 11.82 5.00
CA VAL A 227 -29.63 10.69 5.94
C VAL A 227 -28.89 9.53 5.29
N PHE A 228 -29.16 9.24 4.02
CA PHE A 228 -28.46 8.19 3.29
C PHE A 228 -26.97 8.51 3.09
N ASN A 229 -26.63 9.76 2.72
CA ASN A 229 -25.23 10.20 2.63
C ASN A 229 -24.50 10.12 3.97
N ALA A 230 -25.17 10.47 5.07
CA ALA A 230 -24.59 10.39 6.40
C ALA A 230 -24.31 8.93 6.81
N ILE A 231 -25.22 8.00 6.52
CA ILE A 231 -25.03 6.56 6.75
C ILE A 231 -23.89 6.02 5.87
N ALA A 232 -23.84 6.40 4.59
CA ALA A 232 -22.79 5.98 3.66
C ALA A 232 -21.41 6.51 4.08
N ALA A 233 -21.32 7.75 4.59
CA ALA A 233 -20.08 8.38 5.03
C ALA A 233 -19.57 7.86 6.39
N SER A 234 -20.46 7.34 7.25
CA SER A 234 -20.11 6.80 8.57
C SER A 234 -19.90 5.28 8.58
N ALA A 235 -20.25 4.59 7.49
CA ALA A 235 -19.94 3.18 7.27
C ALA A 235 -18.49 3.01 6.79
N THR A 236 -17.50 3.21 7.67
CA THR A 236 -16.10 2.96 7.31
C THR A 236 -15.45 1.89 8.18
N SER A 237 -15.28 0.70 7.59
CA SER A 237 -13.95 0.13 7.34
C SER A 237 -14.01 -0.91 6.20
N PHE A 238 -13.06 -0.84 5.26
CA PHE A 238 -12.64 -1.88 4.30
C PHE A 238 -13.34 -2.17 2.96
N ILE A 239 -14.32 -1.41 2.46
CA ILE A 239 -14.91 -1.68 1.12
C ILE A 239 -14.89 -0.44 0.22
N PHE A 240 -13.72 -0.12 -0.33
CA PHE A 240 -13.48 1.10 -1.12
C PHE A 240 -13.95 1.05 -2.59
N VAL A 241 -14.90 0.17 -2.95
CA VAL A 241 -15.52 0.14 -4.30
C VAL A 241 -17.04 -0.05 -4.24
N GLU A 242 -17.56 -0.72 -3.21
CA GLU A 242 -19.03 -0.89 -3.09
C GLU A 242 -19.74 0.39 -2.67
N SER A 243 -19.14 1.27 -1.84
CA SER A 243 -19.82 2.48 -1.36
C SER A 243 -20.14 3.48 -2.48
N GLU A 244 -19.25 3.64 -3.47
CA GLU A 244 -19.55 4.47 -4.65
C GLU A 244 -20.66 3.86 -5.51
N SER A 245 -20.68 2.52 -5.63
CA SER A 245 -21.71 1.79 -6.37
C SER A 245 -23.08 1.94 -5.71
N TRP A 246 -23.16 1.77 -4.39
CA TRP A 246 -24.40 1.95 -3.62
C TRP A 246 -24.89 3.40 -3.67
N ASN A 247 -24.00 4.38 -3.60
CA ASN A 247 -24.34 5.79 -3.75
C ASN A 247 -24.92 6.11 -5.13
N PHE A 248 -24.31 5.58 -6.20
CA PHE A 248 -24.82 5.73 -7.56
C PHE A 248 -26.21 5.08 -7.74
N TRP A 249 -26.37 3.84 -7.29
CA TRP A 249 -27.65 3.13 -7.40
C TRP A 249 -28.76 3.79 -6.59
N ALA A 250 -28.47 4.24 -5.38
CA ALA A 250 -29.44 4.94 -4.55
C ALA A 250 -29.86 6.29 -5.16
N GLN A 251 -28.91 7.10 -5.64
CA GLN A 251 -29.23 8.36 -6.32
C GLN A 251 -30.04 8.13 -7.60
N THR A 252 -29.69 7.09 -8.38
CA THR A 252 -30.41 6.73 -9.59
C THR A 252 -31.85 6.29 -9.28
N ILE A 253 -32.06 5.46 -8.25
CA ILE A 253 -33.40 5.04 -7.81
C ILE A 253 -34.23 6.25 -7.37
N VAL A 254 -33.65 7.16 -6.58
CA VAL A 254 -34.34 8.38 -6.14
C VAL A 254 -34.73 9.28 -7.32
N ILE A 255 -33.84 9.46 -8.30
CA ILE A 255 -34.12 10.23 -9.53
C ILE A 255 -35.22 9.54 -10.34
N VAL A 256 -35.20 8.22 -10.51
CA VAL A 256 -36.23 7.47 -11.26
C VAL A 256 -37.59 7.58 -10.57
N LEU A 257 -37.64 7.41 -9.25
CA LEU A 257 -38.88 7.58 -8.46
C LEU A 257 -39.41 9.01 -8.56
N PHE A 258 -38.54 10.02 -8.50
CA PHE A 258 -38.89 11.43 -8.72
C PHE A 258 -39.48 11.65 -10.11
N THR A 259 -38.86 11.09 -11.15
CA THR A 259 -39.30 11.26 -12.54
C THR A 259 -40.68 10.61 -12.77
N ASN A 260 -40.93 9.46 -12.15
CA ASN A 260 -42.22 8.76 -12.24
C ASN A 260 -43.35 9.47 -11.50
N LEU A 261 -43.07 10.07 -10.33
CA LEU A 261 -44.05 10.84 -9.56
C LEU A 261 -44.40 12.19 -10.20
N MET A 262 -43.45 12.81 -10.90
CA MET A 262 -43.71 14.03 -11.66
C MET A 262 -44.56 13.75 -12.92
N ASN A 263 -44.28 12.63 -13.61
CA ASN A 263 -45.12 12.18 -14.74
C ASN A 263 -46.56 11.85 -14.32
N SER A 264 -46.78 11.28 -13.13
CA SER A 264 -48.13 10.96 -12.65
C SER A 264 -48.92 12.18 -12.15
N SER A 265 -48.23 13.27 -11.78
CA SER A 265 -48.83 14.54 -11.36
C SER A 265 -49.09 15.52 -12.52
N GLY A 266 -48.87 15.10 -13.78
CA GLY A 266 -49.13 15.90 -14.97
C GLY A 266 -48.07 16.97 -15.27
N THR A 267 -46.96 16.99 -14.53
CA THR A 267 -45.83 17.90 -14.80
C THR A 267 -44.89 17.27 -15.83
N LYS A 268 -44.80 17.86 -17.03
CA LYS A 268 -43.92 17.37 -18.11
C LYS A 268 -42.46 17.66 -17.77
N ILE A 269 -41.69 16.61 -17.49
CA ILE A 269 -40.22 16.68 -17.47
C ILE A 269 -39.70 16.64 -18.91
N ASP A 270 -38.78 17.54 -19.25
CA ASP A 270 -38.08 17.51 -20.54
C ASP A 270 -37.25 16.23 -20.65
N LYS A 271 -37.63 15.37 -21.61
CA LYS A 271 -37.01 14.05 -21.85
C LYS A 271 -35.50 14.14 -22.15
N ASN A 272 -35.01 15.33 -22.52
CA ASN A 272 -33.59 15.57 -22.78
C ASN A 272 -32.73 15.55 -21.51
N PHE A 273 -33.30 15.81 -20.32
CA PHE A 273 -32.53 15.85 -19.06
C PHE A 273 -31.92 14.48 -18.69
N LEU A 274 -32.73 13.41 -18.77
CA LEU A 274 -32.29 12.06 -18.46
C LEU A 274 -31.20 11.58 -19.44
N PHE A 275 -31.34 11.94 -20.71
CA PHE A 275 -30.38 11.60 -21.76
C PHE A 275 -29.01 12.28 -21.55
N HIS A 276 -28.99 13.54 -21.11
CA HIS A 276 -27.76 14.26 -20.80
C HIS A 276 -27.07 13.78 -19.51
N TYR A 277 -27.84 13.36 -18.49
CA TYR A 277 -27.32 12.80 -17.25
C TYR A 277 -26.61 11.46 -17.48
N LEU A 278 -27.23 10.54 -18.23
CA LEU A 278 -26.66 9.23 -18.57
C LEU A 278 -25.38 9.33 -19.43
N LYS A 279 -25.22 10.41 -20.20
CA LYS A 279 -24.05 10.63 -21.07
C LYS A 279 -22.81 11.16 -20.34
N ARG A 280 -22.96 11.61 -19.09
CA ARG A 280 -21.84 12.06 -18.23
C ARG A 280 -21.24 10.95 -17.37
N ILE A 281 -21.76 9.73 -17.47
CA ILE A 281 -21.20 8.56 -16.81
C ILE A 281 -19.85 8.22 -17.48
N PRO A 282 -18.73 8.21 -16.74
CA PRO A 282 -17.47 7.70 -17.26
C PRO A 282 -17.68 6.24 -17.68
N LYS A 283 -17.38 5.89 -18.93
CA LYS A 283 -17.36 4.47 -19.32
C LYS A 283 -16.28 3.78 -18.49
N LEU A 284 -16.69 2.79 -17.70
CA LEU A 284 -15.83 1.82 -17.01
C LEU A 284 -14.84 1.16 -17.99
#